data_AF-A0A3M2D2D6-F1
#
_entry.id   AF-A0A3M2D2D6-F1
#
_cell.length_a   1.000
_cell.length_b   1.000
_cell.length_c   1.000
_cell.angle_alpha   90.00
_cell.angle_beta   90.00
_cell.angle_gamma   90.00
#
_symmetry.space_group_name_H-M   'P 1'
#
loop_
_entity.id
_entity.type
_entity.pdbx_description
1 polymer ?
#
loop_
_entity_poly.entity_id
_entity_poly.type
_entity_poly.pdbx_seq_one_letter_code
_entity_poly.pdbx_strand_id
1 'polypeptide(L)'
;MNCKDYQNLIIRFLSEDRLDESLQDVLQEHLLSCDRCAKYAEEVMLLLDFYARKQTLEDSFEDSFEIKEPNHHRIWRGVKNAIGKESISTKSLKKQRFSFGRNVLAILAVALLSSTLTALLVANFVKPKESFEAFSEPTFLEKALSYVGLLETPQQERLRRIKEQKALIEYWNQRIQMRQHQWNQKLREAFERNLSEIDQAVLECEKMLEKNPYDEVSAEMLDSAMREKLELLQEFAQL
;
A
#
# COMPACT_ATOMS: atom_id res chain seq x y z
N MET A 1 27.87 26.62 -18.22
CA MET A 1 26.60 27.09 -18.79
C MET A 1 26.05 28.21 -17.92
N ASN A 2 25.36 29.18 -18.50
CA ASN A 2 24.67 30.22 -17.73
C ASN A 2 23.24 29.74 -17.35
N CYS A 3 22.56 30.43 -16.43
CA CYS A 3 21.22 30.03 -16.00
C CYS A 3 20.20 29.93 -17.15
N LYS A 4 20.30 30.77 -18.19
CA LYS A 4 19.39 30.70 -19.36
C LYS A 4 19.61 29.41 -20.16
N ASP A 5 20.86 28.98 -20.28
CA ASP A 5 21.20 27.71 -20.96
C ASP A 5 20.59 26.54 -20.19
N TYR A 6 20.68 26.54 -18.86
CA TYR A 6 20.06 25.53 -18.01
C TYR A 6 18.53 25.58 -18.05
N GLN A 7 17.92 26.77 -18.08
CA GLN A 7 16.46 26.90 -18.24
C GLN A 7 15.94 26.28 -19.55
N ASN A 8 16.68 26.44 -20.65
CA ASN A 8 16.35 25.79 -21.91
C ASN A 8 16.54 24.27 -21.84
N LEU A 9 17.59 23.80 -21.17
CA LEU A 9 17.80 22.37 -20.93
C LEU A 9 16.69 21.76 -20.08
N ILE A 10 16.21 22.48 -19.06
CA ILE A 10 15.09 22.05 -18.21
C ILE A 10 13.82 21.86 -19.04
N ILE A 11 13.45 22.82 -19.90
CA ILE A 11 12.28 22.69 -20.77
C ILE A 11 12.43 21.48 -21.70
N ARG A 12 13.60 21.37 -22.34
CA ARG A 12 13.88 20.28 -23.29
C ARG A 12 13.79 18.92 -22.60
N PHE A 13 14.40 18.80 -21.43
CA PHE A 13 14.36 17.59 -20.63
C PHE A 13 12.94 17.19 -20.25
N LEU A 14 12.17 18.13 -19.69
CA LEU A 14 10.81 17.88 -19.22
C LEU A 14 9.81 17.63 -20.36
N SER A 15 10.13 18.03 -21.60
CA SER A 15 9.25 17.85 -22.76
C SER A 15 9.58 16.61 -23.59
N GLU A 16 10.86 16.24 -23.71
CA GLU A 16 11.33 15.20 -24.65
C GLU A 16 11.75 13.89 -23.96
N ASP A 17 11.80 13.84 -22.63
CA ASP A 17 12.17 12.67 -21.79
C ASP A 17 13.49 11.98 -22.20
N ARG A 18 14.36 12.71 -22.91
CA ARG A 18 15.65 12.24 -23.43
C ARG A 18 16.69 13.34 -23.28
N LEU A 19 17.50 13.24 -22.25
CA LEU A 19 18.81 13.89 -22.18
C LEU A 19 19.90 12.84 -22.11
N ASP A 20 21.08 13.18 -22.63
CA ASP A 20 22.29 12.38 -22.42
C ASP A 20 22.60 12.31 -20.92
N GLU A 21 22.98 11.14 -20.39
CA GLU A 21 23.31 10.93 -18.97
C GLU A 21 24.31 11.99 -18.45
N SER A 22 25.33 12.32 -19.24
CA SER A 22 26.33 13.33 -18.88
C SER A 22 25.75 14.75 -18.72
N LEU A 23 24.64 15.07 -19.40
CA LEU A 23 23.96 16.36 -19.27
C LEU A 23 22.96 16.35 -18.11
N GLN A 24 22.40 15.19 -17.75
CA GLN A 24 21.57 15.03 -16.56
C GLN A 24 22.36 15.30 -15.28
N ASP A 25 23.56 14.70 -15.14
CA ASP A 25 24.40 14.90 -13.96
C ASP A 25 24.78 16.38 -13.77
N VAL A 26 25.15 17.05 -14.88
CA VAL A 26 25.52 18.47 -14.88
C VAL A 26 24.32 19.38 -14.60
N LEU A 27 23.13 19.01 -15.07
CA LEU A 27 21.89 19.72 -14.76
C LEU A 27 21.51 19.54 -13.28
N GLN A 28 21.67 18.33 -12.74
CA GLN A 28 21.40 18.02 -11.34
C GLN A 28 22.31 18.82 -10.40
N GLU A 29 23.62 18.81 -10.64
CA GLU A 29 24.58 19.59 -9.85
C GLU A 29 24.24 21.10 -9.89
N HIS A 30 23.76 21.59 -11.03
CA HIS A 30 23.33 22.98 -11.16
C HIS A 30 22.02 23.27 -10.40
N LEU A 31 21.03 22.38 -10.46
CA LEU A 31 19.76 22.56 -9.75
C LEU A 31 19.94 22.54 -8.23
N LEU A 32 20.88 21.74 -7.72
CA LEU A 32 21.24 21.70 -6.29
C LEU A 32 21.97 22.97 -5.82
N SER A 33 22.66 23.68 -6.72
CA SER A 33 23.46 24.86 -6.41
C SER A 33 22.82 26.19 -6.80
N CYS A 34 21.68 26.17 -7.50
CA CYS A 34 21.04 27.35 -8.08
C CYS A 34 19.53 27.41 -7.84
N ASP A 35 19.11 28.07 -6.76
CA ASP A 35 17.71 28.27 -6.38
C ASP A 35 16.84 28.88 -7.50
N ARG A 36 17.43 29.74 -8.33
CA ARG A 36 16.70 30.39 -9.45
C ARG A 36 16.31 29.37 -10.52
N CYS A 37 17.20 28.44 -10.85
CA CYS A 37 16.90 27.40 -11.83
C CYS A 37 16.00 26.31 -11.24
N ALA A 38 16.14 26.03 -9.93
CA ALA A 38 15.24 25.12 -9.22
C ALA A 38 13.79 25.61 -9.24
N LYS A 39 13.54 26.87 -8.85
CA LYS A 39 12.20 27.48 -8.91
C LYS A 39 11.62 27.51 -10.32
N TYR A 40 12.47 27.79 -11.31
CA TYR A 40 12.04 27.75 -12.71
C TYR A 40 11.62 26.34 -13.15
N ALA A 41 12.36 25.30 -12.75
CA ALA A 41 11.97 23.93 -13.02
C ALA A 41 10.63 23.57 -12.36
N GLU A 42 10.41 24.00 -11.12
CA GLU A 42 9.13 23.85 -10.41
C GLU A 42 7.97 24.50 -11.17
N GLU A 43 8.13 25.75 -11.61
CA GLU A 43 7.10 26.46 -12.39
C GLU A 43 6.76 25.72 -13.69
N VAL A 44 7.78 25.23 -14.41
CA VAL A 44 7.57 24.48 -15.66
C VAL A 44 6.87 23.14 -15.40
N MET A 45 7.23 22.41 -14.35
CA MET A 45 6.55 21.15 -14.00
C MET A 45 5.08 21.36 -13.62
N LEU A 46 4.76 22.40 -12.85
CA LEU A 46 3.37 22.73 -12.50
C LEU A 46 2.53 23.02 -13.74
N LEU A 47 3.12 23.71 -14.73
CA LEU A 47 2.46 23.95 -16.01
C LEU A 47 2.23 22.63 -16.77
N LEU A 48 3.24 21.75 -16.84
CA LEU A 48 3.11 20.46 -17.52
C LEU A 48 2.07 19.56 -16.87
N ASP A 49 2.02 19.47 -15.53
CA ASP A 49 0.98 18.71 -14.80
C ASP A 49 -0.42 19.26 -15.07
N PHE A 50 -0.56 20.60 -15.09
CA PHE A 50 -1.82 21.24 -15.44
C PHE A 50 -2.29 20.88 -16.86
N TYR A 51 -1.38 20.88 -17.85
CA TYR A 51 -1.71 20.50 -19.22
C TYR A 51 -2.01 19.01 -19.37
N ALA A 52 -1.24 18.14 -18.72
CA ALA A 52 -1.49 16.69 -18.73
C ALA A 52 -2.87 16.34 -18.14
N ARG A 53 -3.22 16.95 -17.00
CA ARG A 53 -4.54 16.75 -16.36
C ARG A 53 -5.68 17.28 -17.22
N LYS A 54 -5.50 18.43 -17.88
CA LYS A 54 -6.49 18.99 -18.79
C LYS A 54 -6.72 18.09 -20.01
N GLN A 55 -5.65 17.53 -20.58
CA GLN A 55 -5.74 16.61 -21.71
C GLN A 55 -6.50 15.33 -21.34
N THR A 56 -6.25 14.75 -20.16
CA THR A 56 -7.02 13.56 -19.69
C THR A 56 -8.51 13.84 -19.47
N LEU A 57 -8.87 15.08 -19.12
CA LEU A 57 -10.25 15.50 -18.94
C LEU A 57 -10.96 15.71 -20.28
N GLU A 58 -10.28 16.27 -21.26
CA GLU A 58 -10.80 16.47 -22.62
C GLU A 58 -10.93 15.12 -23.37
N ASP A 59 -9.98 14.20 -23.21
CA ASP A 59 -10.05 12.83 -23.76
C ASP A 59 -11.16 11.98 -23.09
N SER A 60 -11.55 12.32 -21.85
CA SER A 60 -12.65 11.63 -21.14
C SER A 60 -14.05 12.15 -21.49
N PHE A 61 -14.15 13.26 -22.24
CA PHE A 61 -15.44 13.94 -22.49
C PHE A 61 -16.09 13.57 -23.83
N GLU A 62 -15.42 12.79 -24.69
CA GLU A 62 -16.00 12.31 -25.96
C GLU A 62 -16.78 10.99 -25.85
N ASP A 63 -16.74 10.27 -24.72
CA ASP A 63 -17.55 9.06 -24.53
C ASP A 63 -18.78 9.35 -23.66
N SER A 64 -19.92 9.40 -24.32
CA SER A 64 -21.22 9.83 -23.83
C SER A 64 -21.64 9.22 -22.49
N PHE A 65 -22.00 10.12 -21.59
CA PHE A 65 -22.87 9.99 -20.42
C PHE A 65 -24.05 9.00 -20.64
N GLU A 66 -24.02 7.86 -19.95
CA GLU A 66 -25.23 7.19 -19.47
C GLU A 66 -25.00 6.77 -18.01
N ILE A 67 -25.25 7.71 -17.09
CA ILE A 67 -25.27 7.42 -15.65
C ILE A 67 -26.39 6.41 -15.40
N LYS A 68 -26.04 5.12 -15.34
CA LYS A 68 -26.93 4.12 -14.78
C LYS A 68 -26.86 4.24 -13.27
N GLU A 69 -27.75 5.07 -12.72
CA GLU A 69 -27.95 5.18 -11.27
C GLU A 69 -28.00 3.77 -10.65
N PRO A 70 -27.21 3.49 -9.60
CA PRO A 70 -27.25 2.22 -8.90
C PRO A 70 -28.69 1.95 -8.46
N ASN A 71 -29.26 0.82 -8.90
CA ASN A 71 -30.64 0.47 -8.60
C ASN A 71 -30.77 0.15 -7.08
N HIS A 72 -31.01 1.20 -6.28
CA HIS A 72 -31.11 1.17 -4.82
C HIS A 72 -32.15 0.15 -4.32
N HIS A 73 -33.15 -0.19 -5.13
CA HIS A 73 -34.15 -1.23 -4.84
C HIS A 73 -33.60 -2.65 -4.79
N ARG A 74 -32.44 -2.93 -5.40
CA ARG A 74 -31.78 -4.25 -5.36
C ARG A 74 -30.96 -4.43 -4.09
N ILE A 75 -30.23 -3.39 -3.69
CA ILE A 75 -29.45 -3.34 -2.45
C ILE A 75 -30.40 -3.43 -1.24
N TRP A 76 -31.49 -2.68 -1.26
CA TRP A 76 -32.47 -2.69 -0.16
C TRP A 76 -33.21 -4.02 -0.01
N ARG A 77 -33.44 -4.77 -1.09
CA ARG A 77 -34.00 -6.13 -1.03
C ARG A 77 -33.05 -7.13 -0.39
N GLY A 78 -31.73 -7.00 -0.63
CA GLY A 78 -30.72 -7.81 0.02
C GLY A 78 -30.71 -7.62 1.54
N VAL A 79 -30.75 -6.36 1.97
CA VAL A 79 -30.81 -5.98 3.40
C VAL A 79 -32.12 -6.46 4.05
N LYS A 80 -33.27 -6.27 3.39
CA LYS A 80 -34.57 -6.72 3.92
C LYS A 80 -34.65 -8.25 4.04
N ASN A 81 -34.05 -8.98 3.11
CA ASN A 81 -34.00 -10.45 3.14
C ASN A 81 -32.99 -10.99 4.18
N ALA A 82 -31.92 -10.24 4.48
CA ALA A 82 -30.99 -10.58 5.56
C ALA A 82 -31.64 -10.39 6.93
N ILE A 83 -32.33 -9.26 7.13
CA ILE A 83 -33.04 -8.97 8.39
C ILE A 83 -34.25 -9.90 8.58
N GLY A 84 -34.97 -10.24 7.51
CA GLY A 84 -36.09 -11.20 7.56
C GLY A 84 -35.69 -12.65 7.84
N LYS A 85 -34.41 -13.02 7.63
CA LYS A 85 -33.88 -14.36 7.91
C LYS A 85 -33.33 -14.52 9.34
N GLU A 86 -33.23 -13.45 10.12
CA GLU A 86 -32.75 -13.51 11.51
C GLU A 86 -33.87 -13.69 12.56
N SER A 87 -35.14 -13.62 12.16
CA SER A 87 -36.24 -13.93 13.08
C SER A 87 -36.76 -15.36 12.89
N ILE A 88 -36.43 -16.21 13.86
CA ILE A 88 -37.03 -17.51 14.20
C ILE A 88 -36.51 -18.71 13.39
N SER A 89 -35.37 -19.26 13.82
CA SER A 89 -35.09 -20.71 13.69
C SER A 89 -34.82 -21.28 15.09
N THR A 90 -35.90 -21.64 15.78
CA THR A 90 -35.88 -22.45 16.99
C THR A 90 -35.60 -23.91 16.61
N LYS A 91 -34.33 -24.33 16.68
CA LYS A 91 -33.99 -25.76 16.71
C LYS A 91 -33.08 -26.10 17.89
N SER A 92 -33.75 -26.71 18.89
CA SER A 92 -33.30 -27.54 20.00
C SER A 92 -31.80 -27.57 20.35
N LEU A 93 -31.45 -26.87 21.44
CA LEU A 93 -30.20 -27.06 22.18
C LEU A 93 -30.29 -28.32 23.06
N LYS A 94 -29.46 -29.32 22.77
CA LYS A 94 -29.06 -30.32 23.77
C LYS A 94 -28.16 -29.63 24.80
N LYS A 95 -28.50 -29.81 26.07
CA LYS A 95 -27.76 -29.35 27.26
C LYS A 95 -26.28 -29.73 27.18
N GLN A 96 -25.40 -28.74 27.12
CA GLN A 96 -24.01 -28.87 27.52
C GLN A 96 -23.72 -27.80 28.57
N ARG A 97 -23.58 -28.25 29.83
CA ARG A 97 -23.24 -27.41 30.99
C ARG A 97 -21.79 -26.95 30.83
N PHE A 98 -21.58 -25.65 30.62
CA PHE A 98 -20.27 -25.01 30.79
C PHE A 98 -20.27 -24.13 32.04
N SER A 99 -19.24 -24.33 32.86
CA SER A 99 -19.00 -23.73 34.16
C SER A 99 -18.71 -22.23 34.04
N PHE A 100 -19.44 -21.42 34.81
CA PHE A 100 -19.38 -19.95 34.85
C PHE A 100 -18.12 -19.37 35.53
N GLY A 101 -17.15 -20.19 35.94
CA GLY A 101 -16.01 -19.75 36.76
C GLY A 101 -14.82 -19.12 36.03
N ARG A 102 -14.80 -19.06 34.69
CA ARG A 102 -13.59 -18.67 33.93
C ARG A 102 -13.63 -17.31 33.21
N ASN A 103 -14.79 -16.66 33.09
CA ASN A 103 -14.91 -15.43 32.29
C ASN A 103 -14.67 -14.12 33.08
N VAL A 104 -14.62 -14.17 34.42
CA VAL A 104 -14.40 -12.96 35.25
C VAL A 104 -12.92 -12.58 35.32
N LEU A 105 -11.98 -13.53 35.16
CA LEU A 105 -10.55 -13.26 35.27
C LEU A 105 -9.97 -12.56 34.03
N ALA A 106 -10.52 -12.82 32.85
CA ALA A 106 -10.04 -12.24 31.59
C ALA A 106 -10.36 -10.74 31.47
N ILE A 107 -11.50 -10.30 32.01
CA ILE A 107 -11.92 -8.88 31.96
C ILE A 107 -11.07 -8.03 32.92
N LEU A 108 -10.61 -8.59 34.05
CA LEU A 108 -9.76 -7.87 35.00
C LEU A 108 -8.32 -7.69 34.48
N ALA A 109 -7.80 -8.64 33.69
CA ALA A 109 -6.47 -8.57 33.10
C ALA A 109 -6.36 -7.50 32.00
N VAL A 110 -7.40 -7.33 31.18
CA VAL A 110 -7.44 -6.29 30.13
C VAL A 110 -7.50 -4.89 30.74
N ALA A 111 -8.22 -4.71 31.85
CA ALA A 111 -8.31 -3.41 32.53
C ALA A 111 -6.98 -2.97 33.17
N LEU A 112 -6.21 -3.91 33.74
CA LEU A 112 -4.91 -3.59 34.35
C LEU A 112 -3.83 -3.27 33.31
N LEU A 113 -3.82 -3.96 32.16
CA LEU A 113 -2.85 -3.70 31.09
C LEU A 113 -3.09 -2.34 30.42
N SER A 114 -4.35 -1.93 30.23
CA SER A 114 -4.72 -0.62 29.67
C SER A 114 -4.26 0.56 30.55
N SER A 115 -4.31 0.41 31.88
CA SER A 115 -3.90 1.46 32.81
C SER A 115 -2.37 1.68 32.82
N THR A 116 -1.57 0.62 32.65
CA THR A 116 -0.10 0.73 32.63
C THR A 116 0.47 1.34 31.34
N LEU A 117 -0.17 1.11 30.19
CA LEU A 117 0.28 1.66 28.90
C LEU A 117 0.13 3.19 28.86
N THR A 118 -0.94 3.71 29.46
CA THR A 118 -1.23 5.15 29.51
C THR A 118 -0.25 5.89 30.41
N ALA A 119 0.17 5.29 31.53
CA ALA A 119 1.16 5.87 32.42
C ALA A 119 2.57 5.92 31.80
N LEU A 120 2.94 4.91 31.00
CA LEU A 120 4.22 4.88 30.28
C LEU A 120 4.27 5.91 29.14
N LEU A 121 3.16 6.13 28.43
CA LEU A 121 3.05 7.18 27.41
C LEU A 121 3.20 8.58 28.03
N VAL A 122 2.51 8.88 29.14
CA VAL A 122 2.61 10.20 29.78
C VAL A 122 3.99 10.44 30.43
N ALA A 123 4.62 9.40 30.99
CA ALA A 123 5.95 9.54 31.60
C ALA A 123 7.09 9.75 30.57
N ASN A 124 6.95 9.22 29.35
CA ASN A 124 7.95 9.43 28.29
C ASN A 124 7.79 10.77 27.55
N PHE A 125 6.61 11.41 27.59
CA PHE A 125 6.38 12.70 26.93
C PHE A 125 6.94 13.92 27.69
N VAL A 126 7.42 13.75 28.94
CA VAL A 126 7.87 14.88 29.80
C VAL A 126 9.40 15.04 29.85
N LYS A 127 10.16 14.35 28.98
CA LYS A 127 11.59 14.68 28.78
C LYS A 127 11.78 15.39 27.45
N PRO A 128 11.95 16.73 27.43
CA PRO A 128 12.37 17.41 26.22
C PRO A 128 13.86 17.16 26.05
N LYS A 129 14.22 16.33 25.08
CA LYS A 129 15.56 16.35 24.51
C LYS A 129 15.43 16.15 23.00
N GLU A 130 15.53 17.30 22.33
CA GLU A 130 16.00 17.52 20.96
C GLU A 130 16.18 16.28 20.10
N SER A 131 15.18 16.07 19.24
CA SER A 131 15.25 15.71 17.82
C SER A 131 13.97 14.96 17.48
N PHE A 132 12.85 15.70 17.47
CA PHE A 132 11.73 15.27 16.65
C PHE A 132 12.22 15.39 15.21
N GLU A 133 12.61 14.26 14.64
CA GLU A 133 12.48 14.05 13.20
C GLU A 133 11.01 14.33 12.88
N ALA A 134 10.77 15.56 12.46
CA ALA A 134 9.54 15.89 11.78
C ALA A 134 9.42 14.88 10.65
N PHE A 135 8.25 14.24 10.53
CA PHE A 135 7.76 13.79 9.25
C PHE A 135 7.71 15.03 8.34
N SER A 136 8.85 15.35 7.75
CA SER A 136 8.95 16.37 6.73
C SER A 136 8.27 15.78 5.52
N GLU A 137 7.13 16.37 5.16
CA GLU A 137 6.63 16.27 3.80
C GLU A 137 7.82 16.38 2.83
N PRO A 138 7.91 15.52 1.81
CA PRO A 138 9.03 15.52 0.89
C PRO A 138 9.23 16.94 0.39
N THR A 139 10.44 17.46 0.53
CA THR A 139 10.75 18.82 0.07
C THR A 139 10.38 18.91 -1.41
N PHE A 140 9.80 20.02 -1.86
CA PHE A 140 9.38 20.17 -3.26
C PHE A 140 10.51 19.88 -4.27
N LEU A 141 11.76 20.00 -3.81
CA LEU A 141 12.98 19.57 -4.49
C LEU A 141 13.09 18.04 -4.66
N GLU A 142 12.75 17.24 -3.64
CA GLU A 142 12.61 15.77 -3.78
C GLU A 142 11.46 15.42 -4.72
N LYS A 143 10.36 16.17 -4.70
CA LYS A 143 9.25 15.97 -5.65
C LYS A 143 9.70 16.27 -7.09
N ALA A 144 10.46 17.34 -7.30
CA ALA A 144 11.07 17.70 -8.58
C ALA A 144 12.06 16.64 -9.07
N LEU A 145 12.97 16.21 -8.20
CA LEU A 145 13.96 15.17 -8.50
C LEU A 145 13.31 13.80 -8.76
N SER A 146 12.18 13.51 -8.10
CA SER A 146 11.41 12.28 -8.31
C SER A 146 10.63 12.27 -9.64
N TYR A 147 10.16 13.43 -10.11
CA TYR A 147 9.56 13.60 -11.44
C TYR A 147 10.62 13.50 -12.55
N VAL A 148 11.86 13.90 -12.24
CA VAL A 148 13.03 13.89 -13.12
C VAL A 148 13.71 12.49 -13.18
N GLY A 149 13.19 11.49 -12.47
CA GLY A 149 13.73 10.12 -12.46
C GLY A 149 15.07 9.96 -11.74
N LEU A 150 15.51 10.97 -10.98
CA LEU A 150 16.78 11.01 -10.25
C LEU A 150 16.67 10.63 -8.78
N LEU A 151 15.45 10.59 -8.23
CA LEU A 151 15.13 9.99 -6.93
C LEU A 151 13.99 9.00 -7.11
N GLU A 152 14.17 7.79 -6.60
CA GLU A 152 13.16 6.73 -6.64
C GLU A 152 11.89 7.24 -5.94
N THR A 153 10.80 7.42 -6.68
CA THR A 153 9.54 7.88 -6.07
C THR A 153 9.12 6.87 -4.99
N PRO A 154 8.40 7.29 -3.93
CA PRO A 154 7.85 6.34 -2.95
C PRO A 154 7.00 5.22 -3.61
N GLN A 155 6.40 5.51 -4.77
CA GLN A 155 5.70 4.52 -5.60
C GLN A 155 6.65 3.57 -6.34
N GLN A 156 7.75 4.06 -6.91
CA GLN A 156 8.76 3.20 -7.54
C GLN A 156 9.43 2.27 -6.53
N GLU A 157 9.80 2.79 -5.35
CA GLU A 157 10.34 1.97 -4.26
C GLU A 157 9.35 0.89 -3.82
N ARG A 158 8.05 1.24 -3.74
CA ARG A 158 6.98 0.27 -3.45
C ARG A 158 6.88 -0.79 -4.55
N LEU A 159 6.86 -0.40 -5.82
CA LEU A 159 6.82 -1.33 -6.94
C LEU A 159 8.05 -2.25 -6.98
N ARG A 160 9.24 -1.71 -6.66
CA ARG A 160 10.48 -2.48 -6.53
C ARG A 160 10.35 -3.52 -5.43
N ARG A 161 9.92 -3.14 -4.22
CA ARG A 161 9.70 -4.06 -3.10
C ARG A 161 8.68 -5.16 -3.43
N ILE A 162 7.55 -4.80 -4.06
CA ILE A 162 6.55 -5.78 -4.50
C ILE A 162 7.17 -6.77 -5.51
N LYS A 163 7.97 -6.26 -6.46
CA LYS A 163 8.64 -7.11 -7.46
C LYS A 163 9.65 -8.06 -6.82
N GLU A 164 10.44 -7.59 -5.87
CA GLU A 164 11.38 -8.40 -5.10
C GLU A 164 10.67 -9.49 -4.29
N GLN A 165 9.58 -9.13 -3.60
CA GLN A 165 8.78 -10.10 -2.84
C GLN A 165 8.14 -11.15 -3.77
N LYS A 166 7.63 -10.76 -4.95
CA LYS A 166 7.09 -11.70 -5.94
C LYS A 166 8.16 -12.68 -6.43
N ALA A 167 9.39 -12.22 -6.66
CA ALA A 167 10.50 -13.09 -7.05
C ALA A 167 10.86 -14.10 -5.95
N LEU A 168 10.86 -13.67 -4.68
CA LEU A 168 11.09 -14.57 -3.54
C LEU A 168 9.96 -15.59 -3.38
N ILE A 169 8.70 -15.17 -3.52
CA ILE A 169 7.54 -16.07 -3.49
C ILE A 169 7.67 -17.15 -4.56
N GLU A 170 8.01 -16.78 -5.78
CA GLU A 170 8.19 -17.72 -6.88
C GLU A 170 9.31 -18.73 -6.58
N TYR A 171 10.45 -18.25 -6.08
CA TYR A 171 11.55 -19.12 -5.66
C TYR A 171 11.13 -20.15 -4.59
N TRP A 172 10.44 -19.71 -3.54
CA TRP A 172 10.00 -20.62 -2.48
C TRP A 172 8.88 -21.57 -2.93
N ASN A 173 7.98 -21.12 -3.79
CA ASN A 173 6.97 -21.97 -4.42
C ASN A 173 7.60 -23.13 -5.18
N GLN A 174 8.59 -22.86 -6.03
CA GLN A 174 9.31 -23.91 -6.76
C GLN A 174 9.97 -24.92 -5.80
N ARG A 175 10.55 -24.42 -4.70
CA ARG A 175 11.19 -25.26 -3.70
C ARG A 175 10.19 -26.15 -2.94
N ILE A 176 9.02 -25.63 -2.63
CA ILE A 176 7.92 -26.40 -2.03
C ILE A 176 7.42 -27.48 -3.00
N GLN A 177 7.19 -27.14 -4.27
CA GLN A 177 6.74 -28.12 -5.27
C GLN A 177 7.67 -29.32 -5.36
N MET A 178 8.99 -29.10 -5.28
CA MET A 178 9.98 -30.18 -5.25
C MET A 178 9.85 -31.09 -4.02
N ARG A 179 9.33 -30.62 -2.89
CA ARG A 179 9.21 -31.40 -1.63
C ARG A 179 7.80 -31.89 -1.33
N GLN A 180 6.79 -31.31 -1.98
CA GLN A 180 5.37 -31.58 -1.71
C GLN A 180 4.99 -33.06 -1.85
N HIS A 181 5.75 -33.84 -2.63
CA HIS A 181 5.57 -35.28 -2.77
C HIS A 181 5.86 -36.08 -1.49
N GLN A 182 6.66 -35.54 -0.57
CA GLN A 182 7.03 -36.16 0.71
C GLN A 182 6.01 -35.88 1.82
N TRP A 183 5.11 -34.92 1.59
CA TRP A 183 4.13 -34.49 2.56
C TRP A 183 2.98 -35.50 2.65
N ASN A 184 2.52 -35.75 3.88
CA ASN A 184 1.26 -36.47 4.08
C ASN A 184 0.06 -35.58 3.67
N GLN A 185 -1.09 -36.22 3.46
CA GLN A 185 -2.30 -35.53 3.00
C GLN A 185 -2.72 -34.37 3.91
N LYS A 186 -2.64 -34.56 5.24
CA LYS A 186 -3.03 -33.54 6.21
C LYS A 186 -2.15 -32.29 6.13
N LEU A 187 -0.83 -32.45 5.93
CA LEU A 187 0.11 -31.34 5.78
C LEU A 187 -0.15 -30.58 4.47
N ARG A 188 -0.43 -31.31 3.38
CA ARG A 188 -0.78 -30.71 2.09
C ARG A 188 -2.07 -29.90 2.16
N GLU A 189 -3.12 -30.44 2.77
CA GLU A 189 -4.40 -29.74 2.94
C GLU A 189 -4.26 -28.49 3.84
N ALA A 190 -3.42 -28.55 4.88
CA ALA A 190 -3.14 -27.39 5.72
C ALA A 190 -2.40 -26.30 4.94
N PHE A 191 -1.38 -26.68 4.17
CA PHE A 191 -0.65 -25.76 3.30
C PHE A 191 -1.57 -25.08 2.28
N GLU A 192 -2.35 -25.87 1.54
CA GLU A 192 -3.23 -25.37 0.48
C GLU A 192 -4.30 -24.43 1.03
N ARG A 193 -4.90 -24.75 2.19
CA ARG A 193 -5.87 -23.87 2.84
C ARG A 193 -5.25 -22.54 3.21
N ASN A 194 -4.13 -22.56 3.95
CA ASN A 194 -3.46 -21.34 4.41
C ASN A 194 -2.97 -20.49 3.23
N LEU A 195 -2.39 -21.12 2.20
CA LEU A 195 -1.93 -20.41 1.01
C LEU A 195 -3.10 -19.76 0.28
N SER A 196 -4.25 -20.45 0.16
CA SER A 196 -5.42 -19.91 -0.53
C SER A 196 -6.04 -18.70 0.19
N GLU A 197 -6.02 -18.68 1.52
CA GLU A 197 -6.51 -17.55 2.32
C GLU A 197 -5.61 -16.32 2.13
N ILE A 198 -4.28 -16.51 2.17
CA ILE A 198 -3.32 -15.42 1.95
C ILE A 198 -3.38 -14.93 0.50
N ASP A 199 -3.50 -15.82 -0.49
CA ASP A 199 -3.63 -15.46 -1.90
C ASP A 199 -4.89 -14.62 -2.17
N GLN A 200 -5.99 -14.95 -1.50
CA GLN A 200 -7.20 -14.15 -1.57
C GLN A 200 -6.98 -12.74 -1.01
N ALA A 201 -6.31 -12.61 0.14
CA ALA A 201 -6.00 -11.31 0.74
C ALA A 201 -5.10 -10.46 -0.17
N VAL A 202 -4.05 -11.05 -0.76
CA VAL A 202 -3.18 -10.39 -1.74
C VAL A 202 -3.99 -9.87 -2.93
N LEU A 203 -4.84 -10.72 -3.51
CA LEU A 203 -5.65 -10.38 -4.68
C LEU A 203 -6.67 -9.27 -4.39
N GLU A 204 -7.26 -9.26 -3.19
CA GLU A 204 -8.15 -8.19 -2.75
C GLU A 204 -7.41 -6.86 -2.62
N CYS A 205 -6.21 -6.84 -2.01
CA CYS A 205 -5.40 -5.65 -1.88
C CYS A 205 -4.90 -5.12 -3.24
N GLU A 206 -4.46 -6.00 -4.14
CA GLU A 206 -4.06 -5.63 -5.50
C GLU A 206 -5.22 -4.96 -6.26
N LYS A 207 -6.45 -5.49 -6.14
CA LYS A 207 -7.65 -4.86 -6.73
C LYS A 207 -8.00 -3.52 -6.12
N MET A 208 -7.75 -3.31 -4.83
CA MET A 208 -7.96 -2.01 -4.20
C MET A 208 -6.95 -0.99 -4.73
N LEU A 209 -5.69 -1.37 -4.86
CA LEU A 209 -4.63 -0.53 -5.41
C LEU A 209 -4.78 -0.25 -6.91
N GLU A 210 -5.37 -1.17 -7.69
CA GLU A 210 -5.71 -0.91 -9.10
C GLU A 210 -6.76 0.21 -9.23
N LYS A 211 -7.74 0.25 -8.30
CA LYS A 211 -8.77 1.30 -8.27
C LYS A 211 -8.26 2.61 -7.67
N ASN A 212 -7.40 2.52 -6.65
CA ASN A 212 -6.81 3.67 -5.98
C ASN A 212 -5.31 3.43 -5.72
N PRO A 213 -4.42 3.83 -6.65
CA PRO A 213 -2.98 3.63 -6.52
C PRO A 213 -2.33 4.34 -5.33
N TYR A 214 -3.02 5.33 -4.76
CA TYR A 214 -2.53 6.15 -3.64
C TYR A 214 -3.12 5.73 -2.29
N ASP A 215 -3.84 4.60 -2.23
CA ASP A 215 -4.34 4.07 -0.96
C ASP A 215 -3.20 3.45 -0.14
N GLU A 216 -2.74 4.18 0.88
CA GLU A 216 -1.68 3.73 1.78
C GLU A 216 -2.09 2.51 2.62
N VAL A 217 -3.36 2.42 3.02
CA VAL A 217 -3.84 1.31 3.85
C VAL A 217 -3.81 0.01 3.05
N SER A 218 -4.35 0.04 1.83
CA SER A 218 -4.30 -1.13 0.93
C SER A 218 -2.87 -1.54 0.58
N ALA A 219 -1.94 -0.58 0.51
CA ALA A 219 -0.53 -0.87 0.27
C ALA A 219 0.13 -1.56 1.46
N GLU A 220 -0.08 -1.07 2.69
CA GLU A 220 0.43 -1.72 3.90
C GLU A 220 -0.17 -3.12 4.10
N MET A 221 -1.47 -3.28 3.80
CA MET A 221 -2.13 -4.59 3.83
C MET A 221 -1.54 -5.56 2.80
N LEU A 222 -1.26 -5.09 1.57
CA LEU A 222 -0.58 -5.91 0.56
C LEU A 222 0.81 -6.34 1.05
N ASP A 223 1.59 -5.42 1.59
CA ASP A 223 2.93 -5.71 2.11
C ASP A 223 2.88 -6.73 3.27
N SER A 224 1.90 -6.63 4.15
CA SER A 224 1.68 -7.60 5.24
C SER A 224 1.31 -8.98 4.69
N ALA A 225 0.34 -9.06 3.78
CA ALA A 225 -0.10 -10.31 3.18
C ALA A 225 1.03 -11.00 2.40
N MET A 226 1.84 -10.23 1.68
CA MET A 226 3.01 -10.75 0.95
C MET A 226 4.09 -11.29 1.90
N ARG A 227 4.30 -10.64 3.06
CA ARG A 227 5.21 -11.11 4.11
C ARG A 227 4.72 -12.42 4.73
N GLU A 228 3.44 -12.50 5.10
CA GLU A 228 2.82 -13.72 5.62
C GLU A 228 2.93 -14.88 4.62
N LYS A 229 2.72 -14.60 3.33
CA LYS A 229 2.92 -15.58 2.26
C LYS A 229 4.36 -16.10 2.24
N LEU A 230 5.34 -15.21 2.31
CA LEU A 230 6.75 -15.58 2.33
C LEU A 230 7.11 -16.42 3.56
N GLU A 231 6.62 -16.06 4.74
CA GLU A 231 6.83 -16.80 5.98
C GLU A 231 6.24 -18.21 5.89
N LEU A 232 4.98 -18.34 5.43
CA LEU A 232 4.35 -19.64 5.20
C LEU A 232 5.17 -20.51 4.24
N LEU A 233 5.62 -19.93 3.11
CA LEU A 233 6.40 -20.66 2.12
C LEU A 233 7.77 -21.09 2.68
N GLN A 234 8.41 -20.25 3.50
CA GLN A 234 9.68 -20.59 4.14
C GLN A 234 9.55 -21.71 5.17
N GLU A 235 8.53 -21.64 6.03
CA GLU A 235 8.27 -22.67 7.04
C GLU A 235 8.05 -24.03 6.40
N PHE A 236 7.18 -24.10 5.38
CA PHE A 236 6.89 -25.35 4.69
C PHE A 236 8.05 -25.86 3.83
N ALA A 237 8.89 -24.96 3.30
CA ALA A 237 10.11 -25.35 2.59
C ALA A 237 11.20 -25.93 3.51
N GLN A 238 11.11 -25.74 4.82
CA GLN A 238 12.06 -26.25 5.82
C GLN A 238 11.61 -27.56 6.46
N LEU A 239 10.34 -27.93 6.33
CA LEU A 239 9.81 -29.26 6.67
C LEU A 239 10.35 -30.35 5.72
#